data_AF-A0A954LQK4-F1
#
_entry.id   AF-A0A954LQK4-F1
#
_cell.length_a   1.000
_cell.length_b   1.000
_cell.length_c   1.000
_cell.angle_alpha   90.00
_cell.angle_beta   90.00
_cell.angle_gamma   90.00
#
_symmetry.space_group_name_H-M   'P 1'
#
loop_
_entity.id
_entity.type
_entity.pdbx_description
1 polymer ?
#
loop_
_entity_poly.entity_id
_entity_poly.type
_entity_poly.pdbx_seq_one_letter_code
_entity_poly.pdbx_strand_id
1 'polypeptide(L)'
;FLSALVPGLLSFTTGKGVEEFLAVDEGILVKHGAEVLVSSRHAVRGQRLEELEALVRDHFEVLNERERAARSAVARLESDFVRRFLMLEEPRV
;
A
#
# COMPACT_ATOMS: atom_id res chain seq x y z
N PHE A 1 -7.48 18.39 5.44
CA PHE A 1 -8.17 17.33 4.66
C PHE A 1 -7.29 16.11 4.64
N LEU A 2 -7.86 14.91 4.75
CA LEU A 2 -7.14 13.65 4.77
C LEU A 2 -7.88 12.64 3.89
N SER A 3 -7.14 11.88 3.08
CA SER A 3 -7.68 10.83 2.21
C SER A 3 -6.72 9.64 2.13
N ALA A 4 -7.28 8.43 2.10
CA ALA A 4 -6.55 7.27 1.63
C ALA A 4 -6.39 7.35 0.10
N LEU A 5 -5.27 6.82 -0.40
CA LEU A 5 -4.96 6.68 -1.82
C LEU A 5 -4.95 5.19 -2.17
N VAL A 6 -5.56 4.87 -3.30
CA VAL A 6 -5.45 3.56 -3.97
C VAL A 6 -4.32 3.61 -5.00
N PRO A 7 -3.83 2.45 -5.48
CA PRO A 7 -2.84 2.41 -6.54
C PRO A 7 -3.27 3.23 -7.77
N GLY A 8 -2.37 4.04 -8.31
CA GLY A 8 -2.71 4.95 -9.39
C GLY A 8 -1.58 5.89 -9.79
N LEU A 9 -1.94 6.90 -10.58
CA LEU A 9 -1.02 7.95 -11.01
C LEU A 9 -1.28 9.22 -10.21
N LEU A 10 -0.21 9.79 -9.67
CA LEU A 10 -0.20 11.10 -9.04
C LEU A 10 0.53 12.07 -9.96
N SER A 11 -0.20 13.07 -10.47
CA SER A 11 0.40 14.17 -11.22
C SER A 11 0.56 15.40 -10.34
N PHE A 12 1.64 16.16 -10.58
CA PHE A 12 1.82 17.47 -9.97
C PHE A 12 2.67 18.37 -10.85
N THR A 13 2.55 19.67 -10.62
CA THR A 13 3.36 20.69 -11.31
C THR A 13 4.51 21.12 -10.41
N THR A 14 5.74 21.02 -10.91
CA THR A 14 6.92 21.51 -10.21
C THR A 14 6.92 23.04 -10.13
N GLY A 15 7.77 23.61 -9.27
CA GLY A 15 7.96 25.07 -9.21
C GLY A 15 8.46 25.70 -10.52
N LYS A 16 8.88 24.89 -11.51
CA LYS A 16 9.28 25.32 -12.85
C LYS A 16 8.14 25.26 -13.87
N GLY A 17 6.92 24.88 -13.46
CA GLY A 17 5.78 24.73 -14.37
C GLY A 17 5.77 23.42 -15.17
N VAL A 18 6.69 22.50 -14.88
CA VAL A 18 6.74 21.19 -15.55
C VAL A 18 5.80 20.23 -14.82
N GLU A 19 4.89 19.62 -15.55
CA GLU A 19 4.05 18.52 -15.05
C GLU A 19 4.88 17.23 -14.95
N GLU A 20 4.80 16.57 -13.81
CA GLU A 20 5.45 15.30 -13.55
C GLU A 20 4.43 14.28 -13.03
N PHE A 21 4.68 13.01 -13.32
CA PHE A 21 3.82 11.89 -12.94
C PHE A 21 4.60 10.88 -12.09
N LEU A 22 3.95 10.38 -11.06
CA LEU A 22 4.43 9.27 -10.24
C LEU A 22 3.40 8.15 -10.25
N ALA A 23 3.86 6.93 -10.48
CA ALA A 23 3.10 5.74 -10.12
C ALA A 23 3.18 5.57 -8.60
N VAL A 24 2.03 5.58 -7.94
CA VAL A 24 1.90 5.36 -6.51
C VAL A 24 1.14 4.06 -6.27
N ASP A 25 1.57 3.32 -5.26
CA ASP A 25 0.82 2.22 -4.69
C ASP A 25 -0.30 2.79 -3.78
N GLU A 26 -0.52 2.20 -2.62
CA GLU A 26 -1.37 2.75 -1.57
C GLU A 26 -0.67 3.82 -0.71
N GLY A 27 -1.45 4.75 -0.15
CA GLY A 27 -0.89 5.80 0.70
C GLY A 27 -1.92 6.67 1.41
N ILE A 28 -1.41 7.72 2.06
CA ILE A 28 -2.22 8.75 2.72
C ILE A 28 -1.84 10.11 2.16
N LEU A 29 -2.85 10.87 1.73
CA LEU A 29 -2.73 12.29 1.41
C LEU A 29 -3.23 13.13 2.58
N VAL A 30 -2.44 14.12 2.95
CA VAL A 30 -2.82 15.17 3.91
C VAL A 30 -2.67 16.52 3.24
N LYS A 31 -3.74 17.32 3.26
CA LYS A 31 -3.69 18.73 2.88
C LYS A 31 -3.93 19.61 4.10
N HIS A 32 -2.97 20.49 4.38
CA HIS A 32 -3.03 21.47 5.45
C HIS A 32 -2.70 22.86 4.89
N GLY A 33 -3.74 23.70 4.73
CA GLY A 33 -3.59 25.00 4.06
C GLY A 33 -3.09 24.83 2.62
N ALA A 34 -1.93 25.43 2.33
CA ALA A 34 -1.24 25.35 1.03
C ALA A 34 -0.30 24.12 0.92
N GLU A 35 -0.06 23.40 2.01
CA GLU A 35 0.81 22.24 2.02
C GLU A 35 0.01 20.96 1.70
N VAL A 36 0.57 20.14 0.82
CA VAL A 36 0.06 18.80 0.50
C VAL A 36 1.20 17.81 0.70
N LEU A 37 0.98 16.85 1.60
CA LEU A 37 1.90 15.77 1.92
C LEU A 37 1.29 14.46 1.44
N VAL A 38 2.11 13.63 0.81
CA VAL A 38 1.73 12.30 0.36
C VAL A 38 2.75 11.30 0.91
N SER A 39 2.25 10.36 1.71
CA SER A 39 3.03 9.23 2.20
C SER A 39 2.58 7.98 1.47
N SER A 40 3.51 7.34 0.78
CA SER A 40 3.29 6.06 0.10
C SER A 40 4.43 5.11 0.46
N ARG A 41 4.13 3.81 0.52
CA ARG A 41 5.16 2.77 0.72
C ARG A 41 6.05 2.63 -0.51
N HIS A 42 5.46 2.76 -1.70
CA HIS A 42 6.16 2.71 -2.97
C HIS A 42 5.66 3.82 -3.90
N ALA A 43 6.60 4.58 -4.45
CA ALA A 43 6.33 5.56 -5.48
C ALA A 43 7.47 5.56 -6.48
N VAL A 44 7.14 5.49 -7.77
CA VAL A 44 8.11 5.49 -8.86
C VAL A 44 7.84 6.68 -9.75
N ARG A 45 8.87 7.49 -10.00
CA ARG A 45 8.82 8.56 -10.99
C ARG A 45 9.24 8.01 -12.34
N GLY A 46 8.45 8.29 -13.36
CA GLY A 46 8.69 7.84 -14.74
C GLY A 46 8.91 9.03 -15.67
N GLN A 47 9.60 8.78 -16.77
CA GLN A 47 9.83 9.78 -17.82
C GLN A 47 8.71 9.77 -18.87
N ARG A 48 8.00 8.63 -18.99
CA ARG A 48 6.93 8.40 -19.96
C ARG A 48 5.71 7.82 -19.24
N LEU A 49 4.52 8.24 -19.65
CA LEU A 49 3.26 7.87 -18.98
C LEU A 49 2.94 6.39 -19.18
N GLU A 50 3.27 5.83 -20.34
CA GLU A 50 3.01 4.42 -20.68
C GLU A 50 3.79 3.46 -19.76
N GLU A 51 5.00 3.85 -19.36
CA GLU A 51 5.82 3.07 -18.43
C GLU A 51 5.22 3.08 -17.02
N LEU A 52 4.70 4.23 -16.59
CA LEU A 52 4.08 4.37 -15.28
C LEU A 52 2.76 3.61 -15.20
N GLU A 53 1.96 3.62 -16.25
CA GLU A 53 0.72 2.85 -16.32
C GLU A 53 0.99 1.34 -16.21
N ALA A 54 1.99 0.85 -16.95
CA ALA A 54 2.42 -0.55 -16.85
C ALA A 54 2.92 -0.89 -15.43
N LEU A 55 3.69 0.00 -14.80
CA LEU A 55 4.15 -0.18 -13.42
C LEU A 55 2.99 -0.24 -12.42
N VAL A 56 1.98 0.63 -12.54
CA VAL A 56 0.82 0.61 -11.64
C VAL A 56 0.10 -0.74 -11.74
N ARG A 57 -0.21 -1.17 -12.96
CA ARG A 57 -0.95 -2.41 -13.21
C ARG A 57 -0.15 -3.63 -12.76
N ASP A 58 1.09 -3.76 -13.22
CA ASP A 58 1.81 -5.03 -13.11
C ASP A 58 2.52 -5.17 -11.75
N HIS A 59 2.98 -4.06 -11.15
CA HIS A 59 3.78 -4.11 -9.93
C HIS A 59 2.95 -3.92 -8.65
N PHE A 60 2.01 -2.98 -8.63
CA PHE A 60 1.27 -2.67 -7.40
C PHE A 60 0.09 -3.61 -7.15
N GLU A 61 -0.60 -4.10 -8.19
CA GLU A 61 -1.61 -5.16 -8.00
C GLU A 61 -0.97 -6.45 -7.46
N VAL A 62 0.17 -6.87 -8.02
CA VAL A 62 0.85 -8.12 -7.62
C VAL A 62 1.43 -8.04 -6.21
N LEU A 63 2.03 -6.90 -5.84
CA LEU A 63 2.57 -6.71 -4.49
C LEU A 63 1.45 -6.74 -3.43
N ASN A 64 0.30 -6.14 -3.72
CA ASN A 64 -0.85 -6.15 -2.81
C ASN A 64 -1.35 -7.57 -2.54
N GLU A 65 -1.50 -8.40 -3.57
CA GLU A 65 -1.93 -9.80 -3.40
C GLU A 65 -0.94 -10.64 -2.61
N ARG A 66 0.36 -10.48 -2.86
CA ARG A 66 1.39 -11.19 -2.09
C ARG A 66 1.40 -10.77 -0.61
N GLU A 67 1.24 -9.47 -0.33
CA GLU A 67 1.15 -8.95 1.04
C GLU A 67 -0.10 -9.46 1.76
N ARG A 68 -1.26 -9.51 1.07
CA ARG A 68 -2.50 -10.09 1.59
C ARG A 68 -2.35 -11.58 1.91
N ALA A 69 -1.73 -12.36 1.02
CA ALA A 69 -1.50 -13.78 1.24
C ALA A 69 -0.58 -14.02 2.44
N ALA A 70 0.51 -13.26 2.56
CA ALA A 70 1.43 -13.36 3.69
C ALA A 70 0.75 -13.00 5.03
N ARG A 71 0.00 -11.89 5.08
CA ARG A 71 -0.78 -11.51 6.27
C ARG A 71 -1.80 -12.56 6.66
N SER A 72 -2.50 -13.14 5.68
CA SER A 72 -3.48 -14.19 5.91
C SER A 72 -2.85 -15.46 6.46
N ALA A 73 -1.66 -15.83 5.96
CA ALA A 73 -0.91 -16.97 6.49
C ALA A 73 -0.50 -16.75 7.95
N VAL A 74 -0.01 -15.55 8.30
CA VAL A 74 0.34 -15.19 9.69
C VAL A 74 -0.87 -15.23 10.61
N ALA A 75 -1.98 -14.57 10.23
CA ALA A 75 -3.20 -14.56 11.04
C ALA A 75 -3.75 -15.98 11.30
N ARG A 76 -3.60 -16.88 10.31
CA ARG A 76 -3.98 -18.29 10.44
C ARG A 76 -3.07 -19.05 11.40
N LEU A 77 -1.76 -18.80 11.35
CA LEU A 77 -0.81 -19.37 12.32
C LEU A 77 -1.08 -18.88 13.74
N GLU A 78 -1.36 -17.59 13.93
CA GLU A 78 -1.72 -17.02 15.23
C GLU A 78 -3.01 -17.65 15.79
N SER A 79 -4.04 -17.80 14.95
CA SER A 79 -5.30 -18.43 15.32
C SER A 79 -5.11 -19.90 15.71
N ASP A 80 -4.34 -20.65 14.92
CA ASP A 80 -4.03 -22.07 15.19
C ASP A 80 -3.17 -22.24 16.46
N PHE A 81 -2.32 -21.26 16.78
CA PHE A 81 -1.52 -21.24 18.00
C PHE A 81 -2.41 -21.03 19.23
N VAL A 82 -3.28 -20.01 19.21
CA VAL A 82 -4.24 -19.74 20.30
C VAL A 82 -5.12 -20.97 20.57
N ARG A 83 -5.67 -21.59 19.51
CA ARG A 83 -6.50 -22.79 19.65
C ARG A 83 -5.75 -23.97 20.28
N ARG A 84 -4.50 -24.20 19.87
CA ARG A 84 -3.67 -25.28 20.43
C ARG A 84 -3.26 -25.00 21.87
N PHE A 85 -3.03 -23.74 22.23
CA PHE A 85 -2.69 -23.34 23.59
C PHE A 85 -3.87 -23.57 24.54
N LEU A 86 -5.09 -23.17 24.16
CA LEU A 86 -6.30 -23.41 24.97
C LEU A 86 -6.58 -24.91 25.19
N MET A 87 -6.32 -25.76 24.20
CA MET A 87 -6.44 -27.22 24.34
C MET A 87 -5.42 -27.82 25.32
N LEU A 88 -4.30 -27.14 25.59
CA LEU A 88 -3.30 -27.57 26.58
C LEU A 88 -3.64 -27.11 28.01
N GLU A 89 -4.49 -26.09 28.15
CA GLU A 89 -4.95 -25.57 29.45
C GLU A 89 -6.24 -26.26 29.94
N GLU A 90 -6.89 -27.11 29.13
CA GLU A 90 -8.00 -27.94 29.61
C GLU A 90 -7.47 -29.02 30.59
N PRO A 91 -7.86 -28.98 31.87
CA PRO A 91 -7.48 -30.02 32.82
C PRO A 91 -8.13 -31.34 32.39
N ARG A 92 -7.34 -32.41 32.29
CA ARG A 92 -7.88 -33.77 32.32
C ARG A 92 -8.54 -33.98 33.67
N VAL A 93 -9.87 -33.86 33.73
CA VAL A 93 -10.71 -34.40 34.80
C VAL A 93 -11.06 -35.84 34.48
#